data_AF-A0A660QGE7-F1
#
_entry.id   AF-A0A660QGE7-F1
#
_cell.length_a   1.000
_cell.length_b   1.000
_cell.length_c   1.000
_cell.angle_alpha   90.00
_cell.angle_beta   90.00
_cell.angle_gamma   90.00
#
_symmetry.space_group_name_H-M   'P 1'
#
loop_
_entity.id
_entity.type
_entity.pdbx_description
1 polymer ?
#
loop_
_entity_poly.entity_id
_entity_poly.type
_entity_poly.pdbx_seq_one_letter_code
_entity_poly.pdbx_strand_id
1 'polypeptide(L)'
;KTFEQVGGFPDMPIMEDYALVRALRRFGEVVTVPAAAVTSGRRWQQHGVFKVTLINKLMIFGYHLGIPPERLARFYRCRRAACDT
;
A
#
# COMPACT_ATOMS: atom_id res chain seq x y z
N LYS A 1 -1.75 -9.08 -21.29
CA LYS A 1 -2.22 -10.48 -21.09
C LYS A 1 -2.00 -10.98 -19.66
N THR A 2 -0.84 -10.76 -19.03
CA THR A 2 -0.59 -11.24 -17.65
C THR A 2 -1.51 -10.63 -16.57
N PHE A 3 -1.90 -9.35 -16.69
CA PHE A 3 -2.79 -8.67 -15.73
C PHE A 3 -4.20 -9.29 -15.64
N GLU A 4 -4.77 -9.71 -16.77
CA GLU A 4 -6.07 -10.41 -16.79
C GLU A 4 -5.94 -11.83 -16.22
N GLN A 5 -4.78 -12.46 -16.37
CA GLN A 5 -4.52 -13.81 -15.85
C GLN A 5 -4.36 -13.87 -14.32
N VAL A 6 -3.93 -12.77 -13.67
CA VAL A 6 -3.93 -12.66 -12.20
C VAL A 6 -5.29 -12.29 -11.60
N GLY A 7 -6.32 -12.08 -12.43
CA GLY A 7 -7.65 -11.72 -11.98
C GLY A 7 -7.85 -10.22 -11.74
N GLY A 8 -6.97 -9.36 -12.29
CA GLY A 8 -7.05 -7.91 -12.13
C GLY A 8 -6.66 -7.41 -10.74
N PHE A 9 -7.20 -6.26 -10.33
CA PHE A 9 -7.02 -5.77 -8.97
C PHE A 9 -7.98 -6.50 -8.02
N PRO A 10 -7.46 -7.08 -6.93
CA PRO A 10 -8.32 -7.66 -5.90
C PRO A 10 -9.19 -6.56 -5.28
N ASP A 11 -10.47 -6.85 -5.07
CA ASP A 11 -11.41 -5.95 -4.40
C ASP A 11 -11.07 -5.90 -2.89
N MET A 12 -10.17 -4.99 -2.52
CA MET A 12 -9.70 -4.83 -1.16
C MET A 12 -9.54 -3.37 -0.78
N PRO A 13 -9.93 -2.99 0.45
CA PRO A 13 -10.05 -1.58 0.83
C PRO A 13 -8.71 -0.86 1.01
N ILE A 14 -7.60 -1.59 1.12
CA ILE A 14 -6.24 -1.07 1.20
C ILE A 14 -5.25 -2.21 0.91
N MET A 15 -4.07 -1.88 0.36
CA MET A 15 -2.98 -2.81 -0.02
C MET A 15 -3.19 -3.56 -1.35
N GLU A 16 -4.13 -3.12 -2.21
CA GLU A 16 -4.46 -3.79 -3.47
C GLU A 16 -3.23 -4.00 -4.35
N ASP A 17 -2.36 -2.99 -4.40
CA ASP A 17 -1.08 -3.03 -5.11
C ASP A 17 -0.19 -4.16 -4.60
N TYR A 18 -0.13 -4.36 -3.28
CA TYR A 18 0.71 -5.40 -2.69
C TYR A 18 0.16 -6.80 -2.98
N ALA A 19 -1.16 -6.97 -2.94
CA ALA A 19 -1.80 -8.22 -3.30
C ALA A 19 -1.61 -8.54 -4.80
N LEU A 20 -1.73 -7.54 -5.67
CA LEU A 20 -1.42 -7.67 -7.10
C LEU A 20 0.05 -8.06 -7.31
N VAL A 21 1.00 -7.37 -6.66
CA VAL A 21 2.42 -7.72 -6.72
C VAL A 21 2.66 -9.16 -6.24
N ARG A 22 2.03 -9.58 -5.14
CA ARG A 22 2.14 -10.94 -4.62
C ARG A 22 1.55 -11.98 -5.59
N ALA A 23 0.46 -11.67 -6.28
CA ALA A 23 -0.12 -12.52 -7.31
C ALA A 23 0.82 -12.61 -8.52
N LEU A 24 1.35 -11.48 -9.00
CA LEU A 24 2.31 -11.41 -10.11
C LEU A 24 3.61 -12.16 -9.79
N ARG A 25 4.06 -12.16 -8.54
CA ARG A 25 5.22 -12.98 -8.09
C ARG A 25 5.04 -14.47 -8.33
N ARG A 26 3.81 -14.98 -8.49
CA ARG A 26 3.56 -16.38 -8.87
C ARG A 26 3.77 -16.64 -10.37
N PHE A 27 3.72 -15.59 -11.19
CA PHE A 27 3.86 -15.67 -12.64
C PHE A 27 5.25 -15.23 -13.14
N GLY A 28 6.09 -14.63 -12.28
CA GLY A 28 7.43 -14.20 -12.62
C GLY A 28 8.11 -13.41 -11.49
N GLU A 29 9.28 -12.84 -11.78
CA GLU A 29 10.02 -12.00 -10.82
C GLU A 29 9.51 -10.56 -10.85
N VAL A 30 9.23 -10.00 -9.67
CA VAL A 30 8.90 -8.57 -9.52
C VAL A 30 10.15 -7.85 -9.06
N VAL A 31 10.67 -6.96 -9.91
CA VAL A 31 11.87 -6.16 -9.64
C VAL A 31 11.51 -4.72 -9.34
N THR A 32 12.21 -4.11 -8.39
CA THR A 32 12.09 -2.68 -8.11
C THR A 32 13.00 -1.91 -9.06
N VAL A 33 12.42 -1.07 -9.91
CA VAL A 33 13.18 -0.24 -10.84
C VAL A 33 13.82 0.91 -10.08
N PRO A 34 15.09 1.29 -10.33
CA PRO A 34 15.75 2.44 -9.71
C PRO A 34 15.25 3.77 -10.31
N ALA A 35 13.93 3.95 -10.38
CA ALA A 35 13.27 5.13 -10.89
C ALA A 35 12.57 5.89 -9.76
N ALA A 36 12.75 7.20 -9.71
CA ALA A 36 12.07 8.05 -8.74
C ALA A 36 10.68 8.42 -9.27
N ALA A 37 9.62 8.07 -8.54
CA ALA A 37 8.28 8.55 -8.81
C ALA A 37 8.10 9.95 -8.20
N VAL A 38 7.95 10.98 -9.04
CA VAL A 38 7.64 12.33 -8.56
C VAL A 38 6.19 12.35 -8.10
N THR A 39 5.98 12.35 -6.79
CA THR A 39 4.65 12.45 -6.19
C THR A 39 4.51 13.80 -5.50
N SER A 40 3.29 14.36 -5.51
CA SER A 40 3.04 15.64 -4.83
C SER A 40 3.29 15.47 -3.33
N GLY A 41 4.39 16.03 -2.82
CA GLY A 41 4.80 15.94 -1.43
C GLY A 41 3.89 16.66 -0.42
N ARG A 42 2.72 17.18 -0.83
CA ARG A 42 1.80 17.96 0.01
C ARG A 42 1.49 17.27 1.34
N ARG A 43 1.20 15.97 1.33
CA ARG A 43 0.94 15.17 2.54
C ARG A 43 2.19 15.02 3.43
N TRP A 44 3.36 14.91 2.81
CA TRP A 44 4.65 14.77 3.51
C TRP A 44 5.08 16.09 4.16
N GLN A 45 4.78 17.22 3.52
CA GLN A 45 5.01 18.56 4.08
C GLN A 45 4.06 18.87 5.24
N GLN A 46 2.78 18.50 5.13
CA GLN A 46 1.79 18.77 6.19
C GLN A 46 1.94 17.84 7.42
N HIS A 47 2.29 16.58 7.22
CA HIS A 47 2.27 15.56 8.30
C HIS A 47 3.65 15.07 8.73
N GLY A 48 4.71 15.51 8.04
CA GLY A 48 6.07 15.05 8.24
C GLY A 48 6.38 13.77 7.46
N VAL A 49 7.48 13.81 6.71
CA VAL A 49 8.08 12.70 5.94
C VAL A 49 8.17 11.42 6.78
N PHE A 50 8.66 11.53 8.02
CA PHE A 50 8.86 10.41 8.93
C PHE A 50 7.56 9.75 9.36
N LYS A 51 6.54 10.54 9.71
CA LYS A 51 5.25 10.01 10.16
C LYS A 51 4.58 9.24 9.04
N VAL A 52 4.53 9.81 7.83
CA VAL A 52 3.95 9.15 6.64
C VAL A 52 4.74 7.87 6.28
N THR A 53 6.07 7.91 6.35
CA THR A 53 6.91 6.74 6.06
C THR A 53 6.71 5.61 7.08
N LEU A 54 6.71 5.92 8.37
CA LEU A 54 6.51 4.94 9.44
C LEU A 54 5.15 4.26 9.30
N ILE A 55 4.13 5.05 8.97
CA ILE A 55 2.77 4.59 8.69
C ILE A 55 2.75 3.60 7.54
N ASN A 56 3.33 3.95 6.40
CA ASN A 56 3.36 3.09 5.23
C ASN A 56 4.09 1.77 5.55
N LYS A 57 5.22 1.85 6.29
CA LYS A 57 5.95 0.67 6.74
C LYS A 57 5.13 -0.20 7.69
N LEU A 58 4.39 0.38 8.64
CA LEU A 58 3.51 -0.36 9.54
C LEU A 58 2.37 -1.07 8.81
N MET A 59 1.81 -0.43 7.77
CA MET A 59 0.77 -1.05 6.93
C MET A 59 1.32 -2.27 6.18
N ILE A 60 2.50 -2.14 5.57
CA ILE A 60 3.20 -3.24 4.90
C ILE A 60 3.53 -4.35 5.90
N PHE A 61 4.06 -4.01 7.08
CA PHE A 61 4.42 -4.96 8.11
C PHE A 61 3.20 -5.71 8.66
N GLY A 62 2.11 -5.01 8.94
CA GLY A 62 0.86 -5.61 9.39
C GLY A 62 0.25 -6.55 8.35
N TYR A 63 0.30 -6.16 7.07
CA TYR A 63 -0.12 -7.06 5.99
C TYR A 63 0.78 -8.29 5.88
N HIS A 64 2.10 -8.10 6.07
CA HIS A 64 3.06 -9.21 6.04
C HIS A 64 2.86 -10.19 7.20
N LEU A 65 2.42 -9.70 8.37
CA LEU A 65 1.99 -10.51 9.52
C LEU A 65 0.68 -11.27 9.28
N GLY A 66 0.02 -11.09 8.14
CA GLY A 66 -1.26 -11.73 7.83
C GLY A 66 -2.47 -11.04 8.44
N ILE A 67 -2.34 -9.77 8.87
CA ILE A 67 -3.50 -9.00 9.33
C ILE A 67 -4.42 -8.76 8.12
N PRO A 68 -5.72 -9.07 8.24
CA PRO A 68 -6.66 -8.89 7.14
C PRO A 68 -6.73 -7.41 6.71
N PRO A 69 -6.74 -7.13 5.39
CA PRO A 69 -6.68 -5.78 4.85
C PRO A 69 -7.85 -4.90 5.31
N GLU A 70 -8.99 -5.49 5.67
CA GLU A 70 -10.16 -4.78 6.21
C GLU A 70 -9.84 -4.13 7.56
N ARG A 71 -9.09 -4.81 8.43
CA ARG A 71 -8.66 -4.27 9.74
C ARG A 71 -7.64 -3.16 9.56
N LEU A 72 -6.68 -3.35 8.65
CA LEU A 72 -5.70 -2.35 8.27
C LEU A 72 -6.37 -1.10 7.68
N ALA A 73 -7.38 -1.28 6.84
CA ALA A 73 -8.14 -0.19 6.24
C ALA A 73 -8.93 0.59 7.30
N ARG A 74 -9.53 -0.09 8.29
CA ARG A 74 -10.19 0.58 9.41
C ARG A 74 -9.22 1.43 10.21
N PHE A 75 -8.04 0.90 10.53
CA PHE A 75 -6.98 1.64 11.23
C PHE A 75 -6.49 2.85 10.41
N TYR A 76 -6.26 2.66 9.11
CA TYR A 76 -5.82 3.72 8.21
C TYR A 76 -6.88 4.82 8.04
N ARG A 77 -8.16 4.46 7.85
CA ARG A 77 -9.28 5.40 7.75
C ARG A 77 -9.48 6.20 9.04
N CYS A 78 -9.44 5.53 10.19
CA CYS A 78 -9.57 6.19 11.49
C CYS A 78 -8.47 7.24 11.70
N ARG A 79 -7.24 6.93 11.26
CA ARG A 79 -6.13 7.89 11.36
C ARG A 79 -6.16 8.98 10.28
N ARG A 80 -6.76 8.71 9.12
CA ARG A 80 -7.02 9.75 8.10
C ARG A 80 -7.98 10.79 8.65
N ALA A 81 -9.08 10.36 9.26
CA ALA A 81 -10.03 11.26 9.93
C ALA A 81 -9.38 12.09 11.05
N ALA A 82 -8.51 11.48 11.86
CA ALA A 82 -7.78 12.16 12.93
C ALA A 82 -6.62 13.07 12.45
N CYS A 83 -6.31 13.09 11.15
CA CYS A 83 -5.31 13.98 10.55
C CYS A 83 -5.94 15.13 9.76
N ASP A 84 -7.23 15.01 9.40
CA ASP A 84 -8.01 16.06 8.74
C ASP A 84 -8.67 17.04 9.76
N THR A 85 -8.37 16.91 11.06
CA THR A 85 -8.78 17.83 12.16
C THR A 85 -7.55 18.50 12.76
#